data_AF-A0A0S7ENZ7-F1
#
_entry.id   AF-A0A0S7ENZ7-F1
#
_cell.length_a   1.000
_cell.length_b   1.000
_cell.length_c   1.000
_cell.angle_alpha   90.00
_cell.angle_beta   90.00
_cell.angle_gamma   90.00
#
_symmetry.space_group_name_H-M   'P 1'
#
loop_
_entity.id
_entity.type
_entity.pdbx_description
1 polymer ?
#
loop_
_entity_poly.entity_id
_entity_poly.type
_entity_poly.pdbx_seq_one_letter_code
_entity_poly.pdbx_strand_id
1 'polypeptide(L)'
;HEPQAVRLVADLCLEYQVYDPQLWNSLLQKLLGFNLISHLQTVLEAIVAVPTLWEISSFSRTWRSMILAPFVSASVPLSPDQQAMLYRTFVLLLKCPFLLNLDLIGIANRFAQFNLHAFALGTLLLIPCANKKAQQIQGFLSMCNPVAVLEQVDEFMNTGELAGIPSQVRETVLKFISQNGQHQKVMKTKHFAHLKQLVVSSGQPNQLKELVECLISQNCQDDADSLTREYAKHREQQRGETLSNGCLKDFLSTTSGVSG
;
A
#
# COMPACT_ATOMS: atom_id res chain seq x y z
N HIS A 1 1.47 -36.15 20.69
CA HIS A 1 1.08 -35.00 21.52
C HIS A 1 -0.25 -34.46 21.02
N GLU A 2 -1.18 -34.16 21.92
CA GLU A 2 -2.47 -33.58 21.57
C GLU A 2 -2.33 -32.08 21.23
N PRO A 3 -3.06 -31.55 20.24
CA PRO A 3 -3.01 -30.13 19.85
C PRO A 3 -3.27 -29.16 21.02
N GLN A 4 -4.16 -29.54 21.94
CA GLN A 4 -4.50 -28.73 23.12
C GLN A 4 -3.33 -28.59 24.09
N ALA A 5 -2.55 -29.66 24.29
CA ALA A 5 -1.37 -29.62 25.16
C ALA A 5 -0.30 -28.69 24.59
N VAL A 6 -0.07 -28.70 23.27
CA VAL A 6 0.92 -27.80 22.65
C VAL A 6 0.48 -26.34 22.73
N ARG A 7 -0.80 -26.06 22.54
CA ARG A 7 -1.38 -24.72 22.75
C ARG A 7 -1.18 -24.25 24.19
N LEU A 8 -1.54 -25.08 25.17
CA LEU A 8 -1.38 -24.74 26.59
C LEU A 8 0.08 -24.44 26.94
N VAL A 9 1.03 -25.24 26.44
CA VAL A 9 2.46 -24.98 26.68
C VAL A 9 2.89 -23.65 26.05
N ALA A 10 2.43 -23.33 24.84
CA ALA A 10 2.73 -22.03 24.22
C ALA A 10 2.14 -20.86 25.02
N ASP A 11 0.88 -20.99 25.47
CA ASP A 11 0.20 -19.97 26.29
C ASP A 11 0.96 -19.73 27.62
N LEU A 12 1.36 -20.80 28.32
CA LEU A 12 2.17 -20.70 29.53
C LEU A 12 3.54 -20.08 29.25
N CYS A 13 4.20 -20.42 28.14
CA CYS A 13 5.49 -19.80 27.80
C CYS A 13 5.36 -18.28 27.59
N LEU A 14 4.26 -17.84 26.97
CA LEU A 14 3.98 -16.41 26.79
C LEU A 14 3.67 -15.72 28.12
N GLU A 15 2.84 -16.33 28.96
CA GLU A 15 2.42 -15.77 30.26
C GLU A 15 3.60 -15.61 31.21
N TYR A 16 4.47 -16.62 31.30
CA TYR A 16 5.64 -16.63 32.18
C TYR A 16 6.92 -16.09 31.52
N GLN A 17 6.83 -15.52 30.31
CA GLN A 17 7.95 -14.94 29.56
C GLN A 17 9.13 -15.92 29.35
N VAL A 18 8.82 -17.19 29.10
CA VAL A 18 9.81 -18.23 28.82
C VAL A 18 10.15 -18.20 27.34
N TYR A 19 11.31 -17.64 26.98
CA TYR A 19 11.77 -17.49 25.59
C TYR A 19 12.95 -18.38 25.20
N ASP A 20 12.98 -19.62 25.71
CA ASP A 20 14.01 -20.59 25.34
C ASP A 20 13.93 -20.94 23.83
N PRO A 21 15.01 -20.74 23.05
CA PRO A 21 14.99 -20.97 21.60
C PRO A 21 14.69 -22.42 21.20
N GLN A 22 15.17 -23.43 21.95
CA GLN A 22 14.96 -24.84 21.60
C GLN A 22 13.50 -25.26 21.81
N LEU A 23 12.91 -24.79 22.91
CA LEU A 23 11.50 -24.96 23.24
C LEU A 23 10.61 -24.33 22.16
N TRP A 24 10.82 -23.05 21.86
CA TRP A 24 10.05 -22.34 20.83
C TRP A 24 10.22 -22.94 19.45
N ASN A 25 11.42 -23.43 19.12
CA ASN A 25 11.65 -24.11 17.85
C ASN A 25 10.76 -25.37 17.71
N SER A 26 10.62 -26.13 18.79
CA SER A 26 9.77 -27.32 18.82
C SER A 26 8.28 -26.97 18.83
N LEU A 27 7.89 -25.94 19.59
CA LEU A 27 6.51 -25.48 19.69
C LEU A 27 6.00 -24.96 18.35
N LEU A 28 6.74 -24.09 17.67
CA LEU A 28 6.34 -23.52 16.38
C LEU A 28 6.15 -24.61 15.31
N GLN A 29 7.04 -25.61 15.28
CA GLN A 29 6.90 -26.74 14.37
C GLN A 29 5.64 -27.56 14.64
N LYS A 30 5.33 -27.84 15.92
CA LYS A 30 4.13 -28.58 16.31
C LYS A 30 2.85 -27.78 16.03
N LEU A 31 2.82 -26.49 16.38
CA LEU A 31 1.68 -25.61 16.14
C LEU A 31 1.36 -25.48 14.66
N LEU A 32 2.40 -25.32 13.82
CA LEU A 32 2.26 -25.32 12.37
C LEU A 32 1.78 -26.67 11.86
N GLY A 33 2.35 -27.77 12.34
CA GLY A 33 1.96 -29.14 11.96
C GLY A 33 0.52 -29.50 12.32
N PHE A 34 -0.04 -28.92 13.39
CA PHE A 34 -1.45 -29.07 13.77
C PHE A 34 -2.39 -28.08 13.07
N ASN A 35 -1.87 -27.22 12.18
CA ASN A 35 -2.65 -26.23 11.44
C ASN A 35 -3.47 -25.28 12.35
N LEU A 36 -2.92 -24.92 13.52
CA LEU A 36 -3.59 -24.02 14.49
C LEU A 36 -3.41 -22.54 14.08
N ILE A 37 -3.84 -22.17 12.88
CA ILE A 37 -3.50 -20.90 12.20
C ILE A 37 -3.83 -19.67 13.04
N SER A 38 -5.05 -19.55 13.58
CA SER A 38 -5.46 -18.37 14.37
C SER A 38 -4.64 -18.21 15.66
N HIS A 39 -4.34 -19.32 16.33
CA HIS A 39 -3.52 -19.31 17.53
C HIS A 39 -2.06 -19.00 17.19
N LEU A 40 -1.54 -19.57 16.10
CA LEU A 40 -0.19 -19.32 15.61
C LEU A 40 0.02 -17.84 15.26
N GLN A 41 -1.00 -17.18 14.70
CA GLN A 41 -1.02 -15.72 14.47
C GLN A 41 -0.78 -14.96 15.77
N THR A 42 -1.56 -15.28 16.81
CA THR A 42 -1.44 -14.64 18.14
C THR A 42 -0.07 -14.88 18.75
N VAL A 43 0.43 -16.11 18.66
CA VAL A 43 1.76 -16.50 19.15
C VAL A 43 2.85 -15.70 18.43
N LEU A 44 2.82 -15.65 17.09
CA LEU A 44 3.82 -14.92 16.30
C LEU A 44 3.82 -13.43 16.63
N GLU A 45 2.66 -12.81 16.79
CA GLU A 45 2.54 -11.40 17.20
C GLU A 45 3.13 -11.15 18.58
N ALA A 46 2.97 -12.08 19.53
CA ALA A 46 3.54 -11.95 20.86
C ALA A 46 5.06 -12.11 20.87
N ILE A 47 5.59 -13.11 20.14
CA ILE A 47 7.03 -13.41 20.17
C ILE A 47 7.86 -12.60 19.16
N VAL A 48 7.23 -11.85 18.25
CA VAL A 48 7.97 -11.00 17.29
C VAL A 48 8.83 -9.96 18.00
N ALA A 49 8.42 -9.50 19.18
CA ALA A 49 9.16 -8.53 19.99
C ALA A 49 10.39 -9.13 20.70
N VAL A 50 10.71 -10.41 20.47
CA VAL A 50 11.81 -11.13 21.13
C VAL A 50 12.88 -11.50 20.10
N PRO A 51 13.95 -10.69 19.94
CA PRO A 51 14.95 -10.89 18.87
C PRO A 51 15.71 -12.21 18.96
N THR A 52 15.90 -12.77 20.15
CA THR A 52 16.58 -14.08 20.33
C THR A 52 15.85 -15.22 19.63
N LEU A 53 14.53 -15.10 19.43
CA LEU A 53 13.72 -16.07 18.70
C LEU A 53 13.78 -15.88 17.19
N TRP A 54 14.41 -14.83 16.68
CA TRP A 54 14.52 -14.63 15.23
C TRP A 54 15.58 -15.55 14.61
N GLU A 55 16.54 -16.00 15.42
CA GLU A 55 17.65 -16.87 15.00
C GLU A 55 17.22 -18.33 14.77
N ILE A 56 16.08 -18.75 15.33
CA ILE A 56 15.58 -20.12 15.15
C ILE A 56 14.96 -20.31 13.76
N SER A 57 15.39 -21.37 13.06
CA SER A 57 14.97 -21.65 11.69
C SER A 57 13.45 -21.81 11.54
N SER A 58 12.78 -22.43 12.52
CA SER A 58 11.34 -22.63 12.50
C SER A 58 10.55 -21.32 12.60
N PHE A 59 11.06 -20.28 13.27
CA PHE A 59 10.38 -18.99 13.33
C PHE A 59 10.23 -18.40 11.94
N SER A 60 11.34 -18.32 11.19
CA SER A 60 11.32 -17.79 9.83
C SER A 60 10.51 -18.66 8.86
N ARG A 61 10.46 -19.98 9.09
CA ARG A 61 9.66 -20.92 8.31
C ARG A 61 8.17 -20.74 8.59
N THR A 62 7.79 -20.60 9.85
CA THR A 62 6.39 -20.49 10.26
C THR A 62 5.75 -19.22 9.72
N TRP A 63 6.39 -18.07 9.87
CA TRP A 63 5.97 -16.81 9.24
C TRP A 63 5.80 -16.94 7.72
N ARG A 64 6.79 -17.51 7.00
CA ARG A 64 6.67 -17.76 5.55
C ARG A 64 5.48 -18.64 5.21
N SER A 65 5.27 -19.71 5.98
CA SER A 65 4.12 -20.61 5.79
C SER A 65 2.80 -19.89 6.03
N MET A 66 2.70 -19.05 7.06
CA MET A 66 1.48 -18.29 7.35
C MET A 66 1.17 -17.24 6.28
N ILE A 67 2.20 -16.64 5.68
CA ILE A 67 2.03 -15.67 4.59
C ILE A 67 1.64 -16.39 3.29
N LEU A 68 2.25 -17.55 3.00
CA LEU A 68 2.10 -18.20 1.69
C LEU A 68 0.93 -19.19 1.61
N ALA A 69 0.57 -19.88 2.69
CA ALA A 69 -0.46 -20.91 2.69
C ALA A 69 -1.84 -20.41 2.21
N PRO A 70 -2.31 -19.21 2.59
CA PRO A 70 -3.58 -18.67 2.11
C PRO A 70 -3.70 -18.59 0.58
N PHE A 71 -2.61 -18.31 -0.13
CA PHE A 71 -2.62 -18.26 -1.59
C PHE A 71 -2.73 -19.64 -2.27
N VAL A 72 -2.36 -20.71 -1.55
CA VAL A 72 -2.46 -22.08 -2.06
C VAL A 72 -3.88 -22.62 -1.87
N SER A 73 -4.53 -22.27 -0.76
CA SER A 73 -5.89 -22.73 -0.44
C SER A 73 -7.00 -21.86 -1.02
N ALA A 74 -6.71 -20.61 -1.42
CA ALA A 74 -7.70 -19.71 -1.98
C ALA A 74 -8.12 -20.12 -3.40
N SER A 75 -9.38 -19.88 -3.72
CA SER A 75 -10.01 -20.18 -5.01
C SER A 75 -10.69 -18.92 -5.56
N VAL A 76 -10.82 -18.82 -6.88
CA VAL A 76 -11.53 -17.71 -7.53
C VAL A 76 -12.93 -18.20 -7.97
N PRO A 77 -14.02 -17.43 -7.74
CA PRO A 77 -14.06 -16.15 -7.01
C PRO A 77 -13.81 -16.32 -5.51
N LEU A 78 -13.22 -15.30 -4.87
CA LEU A 78 -12.93 -15.32 -3.44
C LEU A 78 -14.22 -15.28 -2.62
N SER A 79 -14.34 -16.14 -1.62
CA SER A 79 -15.36 -16.01 -0.58
C SER A 79 -15.01 -14.85 0.39
N PRO A 80 -15.99 -14.28 1.12
CA PRO A 80 -15.72 -13.27 2.15
C PRO A 80 -14.67 -13.72 3.18
N ASP A 81 -14.69 -14.99 3.57
CA ASP A 81 -13.72 -15.57 4.50
C ASP A 81 -12.31 -15.65 3.91
N GLN A 82 -12.19 -16.04 2.63
CA GLN A 82 -10.90 -16.05 1.93
C GLN A 82 -10.34 -14.63 1.76
N GLN A 83 -11.20 -13.66 1.50
CA GLN A 83 -10.80 -12.26 1.42
C GLN A 83 -10.31 -11.72 2.77
N ALA A 84 -11.04 -12.01 3.86
CA ALA A 84 -10.61 -11.66 5.21
C ALA A 84 -9.28 -12.35 5.58
N MET A 85 -9.09 -13.59 5.16
CA MET A 85 -7.83 -14.32 5.33
C MET A 85 -6.68 -13.62 4.58
N LEU A 86 -6.87 -13.24 3.32
CA LEU A 86 -5.85 -12.54 2.51
C LEU A 86 -5.55 -11.13 3.03
N TYR A 87 -6.54 -10.44 3.61
CA TYR A 87 -6.33 -9.20 4.35
C TYR A 87 -5.39 -9.44 5.56
N ARG A 88 -5.68 -10.45 6.40
CA ARG A 88 -4.82 -10.81 7.54
C ARG A 88 -3.42 -11.23 7.10
N THR A 89 -3.29 -11.90 5.96
CA THR A 89 -1.99 -12.20 5.34
C THR A 89 -1.20 -10.94 5.04
N PHE A 90 -1.85 -9.90 4.52
CA PHE A 90 -1.19 -8.62 4.26
C PHE A 90 -0.77 -7.93 5.56
N VAL A 91 -1.61 -7.94 6.60
CA VAL A 91 -1.24 -7.44 7.94
C VAL A 91 -0.01 -8.18 8.49
N LEU A 92 0.00 -9.50 8.42
CA LEU A 92 1.14 -10.32 8.83
C LEU A 92 2.42 -9.98 8.05
N LEU A 93 2.30 -9.74 6.75
CA LEU A 93 3.43 -9.32 5.93
C LEU A 93 4.05 -8.02 6.48
N LEU A 94 3.23 -7.03 6.84
CA LEU A 94 3.72 -5.76 7.41
C LEU A 94 4.39 -5.93 8.78
N LYS A 95 3.98 -6.94 9.57
CA LYS A 95 4.56 -7.28 10.87
C LYS A 95 5.79 -8.20 10.79
N CYS A 96 6.14 -8.71 9.61
CA CYS A 96 7.17 -9.73 9.45
C CYS A 96 8.58 -9.16 9.74
N PRO A 97 9.33 -9.71 10.71
CA PRO A 97 10.62 -9.16 11.13
C PRO A 97 11.76 -9.36 10.10
N PHE A 98 11.55 -10.22 9.10
CA PHE A 98 12.52 -10.49 8.03
C PHE A 98 11.93 -10.21 6.65
N LEU A 99 11.03 -9.23 6.56
CA LEU A 99 10.36 -8.78 5.34
C LEU A 99 11.31 -8.64 4.14
N LEU A 100 12.51 -8.11 4.37
CA LEU A 100 13.53 -7.88 3.32
C LEU A 100 14.06 -9.18 2.69
N ASN A 101 13.91 -10.31 3.36
CA ASN A 101 14.35 -11.64 2.91
C ASN A 101 13.21 -12.42 2.22
N LEU A 102 12.05 -11.79 2.01
CA LEU A 102 10.92 -12.38 1.30
C LEU A 102 10.94 -12.01 -0.18
N ASP A 103 10.39 -12.89 -1.01
CA ASP A 103 10.10 -12.57 -2.41
C ASP A 103 8.84 -11.70 -2.52
N LEU A 104 9.02 -10.40 -2.25
CA LEU A 104 7.93 -9.41 -2.29
C LEU A 104 7.28 -9.31 -3.67
N ILE A 105 8.05 -9.54 -4.75
CA ILE A 105 7.53 -9.51 -6.11
C ILE A 105 6.64 -10.73 -6.35
N GLY A 106 7.10 -11.92 -5.95
CA GLY A 106 6.30 -13.14 -5.99
C GLY A 106 5.00 -13.00 -5.19
N ILE A 107 5.06 -12.44 -3.97
CA ILE A 107 3.88 -12.22 -3.13
C ILE A 107 2.91 -11.21 -3.77
N ALA A 108 3.42 -10.09 -4.31
CA ALA A 108 2.58 -9.11 -5.02
C ALA A 108 1.86 -9.75 -6.22
N ASN A 109 2.56 -10.60 -6.98
CA ASN A 109 1.97 -11.33 -8.10
C ASN A 109 0.87 -12.31 -7.64
N ARG A 110 1.01 -12.93 -6.46
CA ARG A 110 -0.05 -13.76 -5.89
C ARG A 110 -1.29 -12.94 -5.55
N PHE A 111 -1.15 -11.78 -4.91
CA PHE A 111 -2.31 -10.90 -4.67
C PHE A 111 -3.00 -10.46 -5.98
N ALA A 112 -2.21 -10.13 -7.01
CA ALA A 112 -2.73 -9.77 -8.32
C ALA A 112 -3.53 -10.92 -8.98
N GLN A 113 -3.08 -12.17 -8.83
CA GLN A 113 -3.80 -13.36 -9.35
C GLN A 113 -5.21 -13.50 -8.77
N PHE A 114 -5.44 -13.00 -7.55
CA PHE A 114 -6.75 -12.98 -6.90
C PHE A 114 -7.51 -11.65 -7.10
N ASN A 115 -7.09 -10.82 -8.05
CA ASN A 115 -7.64 -9.48 -8.32
C ASN A 115 -7.51 -8.48 -7.16
N LEU A 116 -6.65 -8.72 -6.19
CA LEU A 116 -6.42 -7.84 -5.05
C LEU A 116 -5.29 -6.84 -5.32
N HIS A 117 -5.52 -5.97 -6.30
CA HIS A 117 -4.52 -5.07 -6.84
C HIS A 117 -4.00 -4.03 -5.83
N ALA A 118 -4.82 -3.61 -4.86
CA ALA A 118 -4.37 -2.72 -3.79
C ALA A 118 -3.33 -3.40 -2.88
N PHE A 119 -3.55 -4.65 -2.45
CA PHE A 119 -2.57 -5.40 -1.67
C PHE A 119 -1.31 -5.74 -2.48
N ALA A 120 -1.46 -6.03 -3.78
CA ALA A 120 -0.32 -6.24 -4.67
C ALA A 120 0.57 -4.98 -4.73
N LEU A 121 0.00 -3.81 -4.99
CA LEU A 121 0.76 -2.55 -4.99
C LEU A 121 1.32 -2.20 -3.61
N GLY A 122 0.54 -2.42 -2.55
CA GLY A 122 1.00 -2.29 -1.17
C GLY A 122 2.22 -3.14 -0.88
N THR A 123 2.28 -4.36 -1.41
CA THR A 123 3.44 -5.26 -1.30
C THR A 123 4.65 -4.75 -2.08
N LEU A 124 4.44 -4.24 -3.30
CA LEU A 124 5.53 -3.67 -4.12
C LEU A 124 6.16 -2.43 -3.46
N LEU A 125 5.40 -1.64 -2.71
CA LEU A 125 5.90 -0.49 -1.98
C LEU A 125 6.90 -0.86 -0.88
N LEU A 126 6.84 -2.09 -0.37
CA LEU A 126 7.75 -2.63 0.65
C LEU A 126 9.13 -2.99 0.08
N ILE A 127 9.33 -2.96 -1.25
CA ILE A 127 10.61 -3.27 -1.87
C ILE A 127 11.65 -2.20 -1.45
N PRO A 128 12.77 -2.59 -0.81
CA PRO A 128 13.76 -1.64 -0.30
C PRO A 128 14.57 -0.95 -1.40
N CYS A 129 14.89 -1.64 -2.50
CA CYS A 129 15.64 -1.06 -3.61
C CYS A 129 14.76 -0.11 -4.44
N ALA A 130 15.06 1.20 -4.41
CA ALA A 130 14.25 2.24 -5.04
C ALA A 130 14.06 2.04 -6.56
N ASN A 131 15.14 1.73 -7.29
CA ASN A 131 15.08 1.51 -8.73
C ASN A 131 14.21 0.29 -9.09
N LYS A 132 14.43 -0.82 -8.37
CA LYS A 132 13.64 -2.05 -8.56
C LYS A 132 12.17 -1.80 -8.21
N LYS A 133 11.90 -1.12 -7.09
CA LYS A 133 10.55 -0.73 -6.67
C LYS A 133 9.85 0.09 -7.75
N ALA A 134 10.47 1.17 -8.21
CA ALA A 134 9.90 2.03 -9.24
C ALA A 134 9.57 1.26 -10.53
N GLN A 135 10.50 0.41 -10.99
CA GLN A 135 10.30 -0.43 -12.17
C GLN A 135 9.10 -1.39 -12.01
N GLN A 136 9.00 -2.08 -10.87
CA GLN A 136 7.92 -3.04 -10.62
C GLN A 136 6.56 -2.33 -10.48
N ILE A 137 6.52 -1.18 -9.80
CA ILE A 137 5.30 -0.38 -9.64
C ILE A 137 4.82 0.14 -11.00
N GLN A 138 5.72 0.69 -11.81
CA GLN A 138 5.37 1.19 -13.15
C GLN A 138 4.84 0.06 -14.04
N GLY A 139 5.53 -1.08 -14.06
CA GLY A 139 5.09 -2.26 -14.82
C GLY A 139 3.70 -2.75 -14.38
N PHE A 140 3.47 -2.85 -13.07
CA PHE A 140 2.19 -3.28 -12.50
C PHE A 140 1.04 -2.32 -12.86
N LEU A 141 1.22 -1.01 -12.63
CA LEU A 141 0.19 0.00 -12.90
C LEU A 141 -0.12 0.18 -14.38
N SER A 142 0.81 -0.17 -15.26
CA SER A 142 0.59 -0.15 -16.71
C SER A 142 -0.32 -1.29 -17.18
N MET A 143 -0.44 -2.37 -16.40
CA MET A 143 -1.25 -3.55 -16.74
C MET A 143 -2.57 -3.65 -15.97
N CYS A 144 -2.79 -2.82 -14.95
CA CYS A 144 -4.01 -2.85 -14.13
C CYS A 144 -4.86 -1.58 -14.34
N ASN A 145 -6.12 -1.61 -13.88
CA ASN A 145 -6.97 -0.42 -13.86
C ASN A 145 -6.65 0.41 -12.60
N PRO A 146 -6.03 1.61 -12.74
CA PRO A 146 -5.65 2.42 -11.59
C PRO A 146 -6.84 2.85 -10.71
N VAL A 147 -8.02 3.05 -11.30
CA VAL A 147 -9.23 3.44 -10.55
C VAL A 147 -9.70 2.29 -9.66
N ALA A 148 -9.68 1.06 -10.16
CA ALA A 148 -10.03 -0.11 -9.36
C ALA A 148 -9.10 -0.31 -8.15
N VAL A 149 -7.81 0.05 -8.29
CA VAL A 149 -6.88 0.05 -7.16
C VAL A 149 -7.32 1.05 -6.09
N LEU A 150 -7.71 2.26 -6.48
CA LEU A 150 -8.19 3.29 -5.55
C LEU A 150 -9.49 2.88 -4.84
N GLU A 151 -10.40 2.24 -5.56
CA GLU A 151 -11.64 1.70 -4.99
C GLU A 151 -11.35 0.62 -3.93
N GLN A 152 -10.44 -0.31 -4.23
CA GLN A 152 -10.04 -1.35 -3.27
C GLN A 152 -9.34 -0.79 -2.03
N VAL A 153 -8.61 0.33 -2.14
CA VAL A 153 -8.03 0.99 -0.96
C VAL A 153 -9.15 1.45 -0.02
N ASP A 154 -10.20 2.06 -0.56
CA ASP A 154 -11.30 2.55 0.28
C ASP A 154 -12.15 1.40 0.84
N GLU A 155 -12.30 0.31 0.09
CA GLU A 155 -13.10 -0.86 0.49
C GLU A 155 -12.38 -1.73 1.52
N PHE A 156 -11.09 -2.04 1.30
CA PHE A 156 -10.38 -3.09 2.06
C PHE A 156 -9.25 -2.58 2.96
N MET A 157 -8.83 -1.32 2.81
CA MET A 157 -7.68 -0.76 3.52
C MET A 157 -8.05 0.40 4.47
N ASN A 158 -9.25 0.35 5.04
CA ASN A 158 -9.78 1.37 5.95
C ASN A 158 -9.57 1.04 7.44
N THR A 159 -8.99 -0.12 7.73
CA THR A 159 -8.62 -0.57 9.07
C THR A 159 -7.25 0.02 9.42
N GLY A 160 -7.15 0.72 10.57
CA GLY A 160 -5.93 1.43 10.98
C GLY A 160 -4.67 0.58 11.13
N GLU A 161 -4.76 -0.74 10.95
CA GLU A 161 -3.69 -1.72 11.09
C GLU A 161 -2.63 -1.65 9.98
N LEU A 162 -2.90 -1.00 8.86
CA LEU A 162 -2.02 -0.98 7.68
C LEU A 162 -0.94 0.11 7.69
N ALA A 163 -0.68 0.75 8.83
CA ALA A 163 0.49 1.61 9.08
C ALA A 163 0.80 2.65 7.98
N GLY A 164 -0.22 3.31 7.42
CA GLY A 164 -0.05 4.35 6.40
C GLY A 164 0.19 3.85 4.97
N ILE A 165 0.31 2.54 4.75
CA ILE A 165 0.33 1.93 3.40
C ILE A 165 -0.86 2.37 2.54
N PRO A 166 -2.12 2.48 3.04
CA PRO A 166 -3.25 2.88 2.21
C PRO A 166 -3.05 4.26 1.57
N SER A 167 -2.46 5.19 2.32
CA SER A 167 -2.12 6.53 1.83
C SER A 167 -1.01 6.49 0.78
N GLN A 168 0.03 5.66 0.98
CA GLN A 168 1.12 5.49 0.01
C GLN A 168 0.64 4.86 -1.29
N VAL A 169 -0.25 3.85 -1.21
CA VAL A 169 -0.89 3.23 -2.39
C VAL A 169 -1.69 4.29 -3.14
N ARG A 170 -2.55 5.04 -2.46
CA ARG A 170 -3.35 6.12 -3.05
C ARG A 170 -2.49 7.16 -3.75
N GLU A 171 -1.46 7.66 -3.07
CA GLU A 171 -0.55 8.67 -3.62
C GLU A 171 0.21 8.14 -4.85
N THR A 172 0.69 6.90 -4.80
CA THR A 172 1.43 6.27 -5.90
C THR A 172 0.54 6.13 -7.14
N VAL A 173 -0.70 5.69 -6.97
CA VAL A 173 -1.65 5.55 -8.08
C VAL A 173 -2.01 6.93 -8.67
N LEU A 174 -2.27 7.93 -7.83
CA LEU A 174 -2.61 9.28 -8.30
C LEU A 174 -1.43 9.94 -9.03
N LYS A 175 -0.20 9.76 -8.56
CA LYS A 175 1.02 10.20 -9.27
C LYS A 175 1.13 9.55 -10.64
N PHE A 176 0.90 8.24 -10.73
CA PHE A 176 0.92 7.52 -12.00
C PHE A 176 -0.16 8.03 -12.98
N ILE A 177 -1.38 8.26 -12.49
CA ILE A 177 -2.47 8.81 -13.31
C ILE A 177 -2.09 10.19 -13.84
N SER A 178 -1.50 11.03 -12.98
CA SER A 178 -1.10 12.39 -13.35
C SER A 178 0.03 12.38 -14.40
N GLN A 179 1.10 11.63 -14.16
CA GLN A 179 2.26 11.57 -15.05
C GLN A 179 1.97 10.97 -16.43
N ASN A 180 0.94 10.13 -16.54
CA ASN A 180 0.54 9.51 -17.80
C ASN A 180 -0.64 10.21 -18.47
N GLY A 181 -1.06 11.39 -18.01
CA GLY A 181 -2.18 12.15 -18.59
C GLY A 181 -3.54 11.45 -18.48
N GLN A 182 -3.69 10.45 -17.59
CA GLN A 182 -4.92 9.64 -17.47
C GLN A 182 -6.00 10.29 -16.60
N HIS A 183 -5.95 11.62 -16.43
CA HIS A 183 -6.81 12.40 -15.54
C HIS A 183 -8.31 12.12 -15.75
N GLN A 184 -8.74 11.92 -16.99
CA GLN A 184 -10.14 11.62 -17.35
C GLN A 184 -10.71 10.40 -16.60
N LYS A 185 -9.88 9.40 -16.27
CA LYS A 185 -10.33 8.19 -15.57
C LYS A 185 -10.85 8.47 -14.16
N VAL A 186 -10.33 9.51 -13.50
CA VAL A 186 -10.69 9.85 -12.11
C VAL A 186 -11.63 11.03 -11.99
N MET A 187 -11.81 11.85 -13.04
CA MET A 187 -12.64 13.07 -13.01
C MET A 187 -14.06 12.86 -12.48
N LYS A 188 -14.70 11.74 -12.83
CA LYS A 188 -16.07 11.42 -12.43
C LYS A 188 -16.16 10.62 -11.13
N THR A 189 -15.05 10.49 -10.41
CA THR A 189 -14.96 9.67 -9.19
C THR A 189 -14.65 10.56 -7.98
N LYS A 190 -14.93 10.06 -6.78
CA LYS A 190 -14.52 10.69 -5.51
C LYS A 190 -13.00 10.91 -5.38
N HIS A 191 -12.20 10.20 -6.18
CA HIS A 191 -10.75 10.32 -6.16
C HIS A 191 -10.23 11.57 -6.87
N PHE A 192 -11.08 12.28 -7.62
CA PHE A 192 -10.69 13.53 -8.28
C PHE A 192 -10.25 14.61 -7.29
N ALA A 193 -10.92 14.72 -6.14
CA ALA A 193 -10.54 15.66 -5.08
C ALA A 193 -9.10 15.41 -4.58
N HIS A 194 -8.74 14.14 -4.40
CA HIS A 194 -7.40 13.74 -3.99
C HIS A 194 -6.35 14.04 -5.07
N LEU A 195 -6.70 13.86 -6.35
CA LEU A 195 -5.83 14.25 -7.47
C LEU A 195 -5.59 15.78 -7.48
N LYS A 196 -6.65 16.58 -7.31
CA LYS A 196 -6.53 18.05 -7.23
C LYS A 196 -5.58 18.46 -6.10
N GLN A 197 -5.79 17.91 -4.91
CA GLN A 197 -4.93 18.17 -3.76
C GLN A 197 -3.48 17.75 -4.02
N LEU A 198 -3.25 16.61 -4.67
CA LEU A 198 -1.90 16.14 -5.02
C LEU A 198 -1.20 17.11 -5.97
N VAL A 199 -1.87 17.56 -7.03
CA VAL A 199 -1.29 18.50 -8.01
C VAL A 199 -1.00 19.87 -7.38
N VAL A 200 -1.88 20.35 -6.50
CA VAL A 200 -1.66 21.58 -5.74
C VAL A 200 -0.45 21.44 -4.81
N SER A 201 -0.36 20.31 -4.10
CA SER A 201 0.71 20.05 -3.13
C SER A 201 2.06 19.75 -3.78
N SER A 202 2.08 19.12 -4.96
CA SER A 202 3.31 18.78 -5.69
C SER A 202 4.05 20.02 -6.19
N GLY A 203 3.32 21.13 -6.38
CA GLY A 203 3.87 22.40 -6.84
C GLY A 203 4.37 22.36 -8.30
N GLN A 204 4.11 21.29 -9.05
CA GLN A 204 4.61 21.10 -10.42
C GLN A 204 3.71 21.83 -11.44
N PRO A 205 4.20 22.89 -12.12
CA PRO A 205 3.38 23.68 -13.05
C PRO A 205 2.87 22.87 -14.25
N ASN A 206 3.66 21.90 -14.71
CA ASN A 206 3.30 21.07 -15.87
C ASN A 206 2.10 20.16 -15.56
N GLN A 207 2.08 19.55 -14.38
CA GLN A 207 0.95 18.71 -13.94
C GLN A 207 -0.33 19.54 -13.75
N LEU A 208 -0.20 20.77 -13.24
CA LEU A 208 -1.32 21.71 -13.16
C LEU A 208 -1.85 22.05 -14.55
N LYS A 209 -0.97 22.40 -15.49
CA LYS A 209 -1.34 22.76 -16.85
C LYS A 209 -2.11 21.62 -17.54
N GLU A 210 -1.59 20.40 -17.50
CA GLU A 210 -2.25 19.22 -18.08
C GLU A 210 -3.62 18.95 -17.47
N LEU A 211 -3.76 19.11 -16.14
CA LEU A 211 -5.04 18.91 -15.45
C LEU A 211 -6.06 20.01 -15.79
N VAL A 212 -5.62 21.27 -15.90
CA VAL A 212 -6.46 22.40 -16.33
C VAL A 212 -6.91 22.24 -17.77
N GLU A 213 -6.01 21.89 -18.69
CA GLU A 213 -6.35 21.61 -20.09
C GLU A 213 -7.36 20.45 -20.20
N CYS A 214 -7.21 19.41 -19.39
CA CYS A 214 -8.16 18.32 -19.30
C CYS A 214 -9.55 18.80 -18.83
N LEU A 215 -9.63 19.65 -17.80
CA LEU A 215 -10.89 20.21 -17.30
C LEU A 215 -11.60 21.08 -18.33
N ILE A 216 -10.85 21.94 -19.02
CA ILE A 216 -11.37 22.78 -20.11
C ILE A 216 -11.93 21.89 -21.24
N SER A 217 -11.20 20.83 -21.61
CA SER A 217 -11.65 19.89 -22.65
C SER A 217 -12.97 19.16 -22.32
N GLN A 218 -13.31 19.07 -21.04
CA GLN A 218 -14.54 18.44 -20.54
C GLN A 218 -15.65 19.45 -20.21
N ASN A 219 -15.48 20.73 -20.60
CA ASN A 219 -16.40 21.84 -20.29
C ASN A 219 -16.54 22.14 -18.78
N CYS A 220 -15.53 21.80 -17.96
CA CYS A 220 -15.51 22.06 -16.52
C CYS A 220 -14.70 23.33 -16.20
N GLN A 221 -15.08 24.47 -16.78
CA GLN A 221 -14.33 25.74 -16.66
C GLN A 221 -14.24 26.23 -15.20
N ASP A 222 -15.32 26.13 -14.43
CA ASP A 222 -15.35 26.58 -13.03
C ASP A 222 -14.38 25.79 -12.14
N ASP A 223 -14.27 24.47 -12.37
CA ASP A 223 -13.33 23.60 -11.67
C ASP A 223 -11.88 23.93 -12.05
N ALA A 224 -11.62 24.24 -13.33
CA ALA A 224 -10.32 24.66 -13.80
C ALA A 224 -9.88 25.97 -13.12
N ASP A 225 -10.77 26.97 -13.10
CA ASP A 225 -10.52 28.25 -12.45
C ASP A 225 -10.32 28.09 -10.94
N SER A 226 -11.10 27.23 -10.28
CA SER A 226 -10.94 26.92 -8.86
C SER A 226 -9.58 26.28 -8.57
N LEU A 227 -9.16 25.30 -9.38
CA LEU A 227 -7.89 24.62 -9.23
C LEU A 227 -6.70 25.58 -9.41
N THR A 228 -6.74 26.47 -10.40
CA THR A 228 -5.68 27.47 -10.59
C THR A 228 -5.60 28.46 -9.43
N ARG A 229 -6.75 28.90 -8.88
CA ARG A 229 -6.79 29.75 -7.69
C ARG A 229 -6.21 29.04 -6.45
N GLU A 230 -6.57 27.78 -6.22
CA GLU A 230 -6.02 26.97 -5.12
C GLU A 230 -4.51 26.79 -5.25
N TYR A 231 -4.03 26.46 -6.45
CA TYR A 231 -2.60 26.35 -6.72
C TYR A 231 -1.87 27.68 -6.49
N ALA A 232 -2.41 28.80 -6.98
CA ALA A 232 -1.83 30.13 -6.79
C ALA A 232 -1.74 30.49 -5.30
N LYS A 233 -2.83 30.28 -4.54
CA LYS A 233 -2.85 30.50 -3.09
C LYS A 233 -1.84 29.62 -2.35
N HIS A 234 -1.73 28.34 -2.72
CA HIS A 234 -0.75 27.43 -2.12
C HIS A 234 0.70 27.85 -2.46
N ARG A 235 0.95 28.27 -3.70
CA ARG A 235 2.23 28.87 -4.12
C ARG A 235 2.56 30.14 -3.36
N GLU A 236 1.57 31.02 -3.15
CA GLU A 236 1.73 32.25 -2.36
C GLU A 236 2.00 31.93 -0.90
N GLN A 237 1.33 30.94 -0.31
CA GLN A 237 1.63 30.50 1.06
C GLN A 237 3.03 29.89 1.20
N GLN A 238 3.53 29.21 0.15
CA GLN A 238 4.91 28.71 0.12
C GLN A 238 5.96 29.78 -0.22
N ARG A 239 5.57 30.82 -0.98
CA ARG A 239 6.44 31.93 -1.43
C ARG A 239 6.30 33.20 -0.61
N GLY A 240 5.46 33.21 0.42
CA GLY A 240 4.89 34.40 1.02
C GLY A 240 4.91 34.37 2.56
N GLU A 241 5.98 34.68 3.32
CA GLU A 241 7.15 35.54 3.06
C GLU A 241 7.17 36.24 1.70
N THR A 242 6.31 37.26 1.54
CA THR A 242 6.20 38.23 0.41
C THR A 242 5.19 38.00 -0.74
N LEU A 243 3.97 38.49 -0.50
CA LEU A 243 3.08 39.35 -1.32
C LEU A 243 2.47 38.95 -2.70
N SER A 244 1.13 39.06 -2.70
CA SER A 244 0.22 39.81 -3.58
C SER A 244 -0.12 39.30 -4.99
N ASN A 245 -1.31 38.68 -5.05
CA ASN A 245 -2.37 38.84 -6.06
C ASN A 245 -1.91 39.09 -7.51
N GLY A 246 -1.80 38.01 -8.29
CA GLY A 246 -1.61 38.04 -9.74
C GLY A 246 -2.51 37.01 -10.46
N CYS A 247 -3.25 37.49 -11.45
CA CYS A 247 -4.37 36.84 -12.14
C CYS A 247 -3.96 35.67 -13.06
N LEU A 248 -4.90 34.74 -13.30
CA LEU A 248 -4.84 33.56 -14.21
C LEU A 248 -4.20 33.79 -15.59
N LYS A 249 -4.21 35.03 -16.11
CA LYS A 249 -3.59 35.38 -17.40
C LYS A 249 -2.06 35.39 -17.38
N ASP A 250 -1.43 35.62 -16.24
CA ASP A 250 0.04 35.69 -16.14
C ASP A 250 0.70 34.30 -16.12
N PHE A 251 -0.04 33.26 -15.70
CA PHE A 251 0.50 31.91 -15.62
C PHE A 251 0.65 31.24 -17.00
N LEU A 252 -0.29 31.52 -17.92
CA LEU A 252 -0.26 30.95 -19.27
C LEU A 252 0.78 31.63 -20.18
N SER A 253 1.11 32.91 -19.93
CA SER A 253 2.10 33.66 -20.74
C SER A 253 3.55 33.35 -20.38
N THR A 254 3.85 32.93 -19.15
CA THR A 254 5.23 32.59 -18.74
C THR A 254 5.77 31.24 -19.21
N THR A 255 4.94 30.38 -19.83
CA THR A 255 5.40 29.06 -20.34
C THR A 255 5.59 29.03 -21.87
N SER A 256 5.26 30.11 -22.57
CA SER A 256 5.48 30.28 -24.02
C SER A 256 6.73 31.12 -24.30
N GLY A 257 7.83 30.87 -23.59
CA GLY A 257 9.14 31.40 -23.92
C GLY A 257 9.75 30.64 -25.09
N VAL A 258 9.40 31.07 -26.30
CA VAL A 258 10.00 30.68 -27.57
C VAL A 258 11.49 30.99 -27.53
N SER A 259 12.34 29.97 -27.57
CA SER A 259 13.75 30.13 -27.94
C SER A 259 13.80 30.44 -29.44
N GLY A 260 14.08 31.70 -29.76
CA GLY A 260 14.74 32.07 -31.02
C GLY A 260 16.22 31.76 -30.97
#